data_AF-A0A849SQ47-F1
#
_entry.id   AF-A0A849SQ47-F1
#
_cell.length_a   1.000
_cell.length_b   1.000
_cell.length_c   1.000
_cell.angle_alpha   90.00
_cell.angle_beta   90.00
_cell.angle_gamma   90.00
#
_symmetry.space_group_name_H-M   'P 1'
#
loop_
_entity.id
_entity.type
_entity.pdbx_description
1 polymer ?
#
loop_
_entity_poly.entity_id
_entity_poly.type
_entity_poly.pdbx_seq_one_letter_code
_entity_poly.pdbx_strand_id
1 'polypeptide(L)'
;MRERAIRRNRRSEMKVMSTILVALVLAGLGASRAQGSEEWSFEAFQPIWTDNEISFSRVTVLTFNSGEAGVHAVLATCDSNRVMTDYGPQQRNAAFEVGLRTEVTFNSSREPPLFGDTLRVVLRATRPARDLDDHSYSTILEATVQCILLNAARSPAIKFVALRVEVDAASREYGGIFATARFRNGPKKHEFHER
;
A
#
# COMPACT_ATOMS: atom_id res chain seq x y z
N MET A 1 -21.55 -6.75 -73.11
CA MET A 1 -20.30 -6.53 -72.34
C MET A 1 -20.44 -5.65 -71.09
N ARG A 2 -21.61 -5.06 -70.76
CA ARG A 2 -21.78 -4.10 -69.65
C ARG A 2 -21.93 -4.74 -68.24
N GLU A 3 -22.45 -5.96 -68.13
CA GLU A 3 -22.69 -6.61 -66.82
C GLU A 3 -21.43 -7.09 -66.09
N ARG A 4 -20.35 -7.42 -66.84
CA ARG A 4 -19.09 -7.91 -66.22
C ARG A 4 -18.32 -6.80 -65.49
N ALA A 5 -18.46 -5.55 -65.92
CA ALA A 5 -17.81 -4.40 -65.30
C ALA A 5 -18.46 -4.03 -63.95
N ILE A 6 -19.80 -4.09 -63.87
CA ILE A 6 -20.56 -3.73 -62.66
C ILE A 6 -20.32 -4.73 -61.52
N ARG A 7 -20.21 -6.03 -61.83
CA ARG A 7 -19.89 -7.06 -60.82
C ARG A 7 -18.47 -6.99 -60.28
N ARG A 8 -17.49 -6.54 -61.08
CA ARG A 8 -16.11 -6.33 -60.63
C ARG A 8 -15.99 -5.15 -59.66
N ASN A 9 -16.74 -4.07 -59.91
CA ASN A 9 -16.69 -2.88 -59.07
C ASN A 9 -17.21 -3.14 -57.65
N ARG A 10 -18.36 -3.83 -57.51
CA ARG A 10 -18.90 -4.21 -56.18
C ARG A 10 -17.99 -5.15 -55.39
N ARG A 11 -17.27 -6.05 -56.07
CA ARG A 11 -16.29 -6.94 -55.41
C ARG A 11 -15.05 -6.20 -54.93
N SER A 12 -14.66 -5.13 -55.61
CA SER A 12 -13.56 -4.25 -55.21
C SER A 12 -13.95 -3.41 -53.99
N GLU A 13 -15.13 -2.78 -54.04
CA GLU A 13 -15.68 -1.97 -52.94
C GLU A 13 -15.90 -2.79 -51.66
N MET A 14 -16.43 -4.01 -51.76
CA MET A 14 -16.57 -4.92 -50.62
C MET A 14 -15.22 -5.31 -50.01
N LYS A 15 -14.18 -5.50 -50.83
CA LYS A 15 -12.85 -5.83 -50.32
C LYS A 15 -12.25 -4.64 -49.56
N VAL A 16 -12.36 -3.43 -50.11
CA VAL A 16 -11.87 -2.20 -49.48
C VAL A 16 -12.61 -1.90 -48.18
N MET A 17 -13.94 -2.02 -48.17
CA MET A 17 -14.75 -1.88 -46.94
C MET A 17 -14.36 -2.91 -45.88
N SER A 18 -14.12 -4.17 -46.27
CA SER A 18 -13.69 -5.22 -45.34
C SER A 18 -12.29 -4.94 -44.77
N THR A 19 -11.33 -4.44 -45.56
CA THR A 19 -10.01 -4.08 -45.03
C THR A 19 -10.07 -2.88 -44.09
N ILE A 20 -10.91 -1.88 -44.40
CA ILE A 20 -11.09 -0.71 -43.53
C ILE A 20 -11.71 -1.13 -42.19
N LEU A 21 -12.72 -2.00 -42.21
CA LEU A 21 -13.35 -2.53 -40.99
C LEU A 21 -12.37 -3.34 -40.14
N VAL A 22 -11.56 -4.19 -40.75
CA VAL A 22 -10.52 -4.96 -40.05
C VAL A 22 -9.45 -4.03 -39.47
N ALA A 23 -9.02 -3.02 -40.21
CA ALA A 23 -8.05 -2.03 -39.71
C ALA A 23 -8.61 -1.21 -38.52
N LEU A 24 -9.89 -0.83 -38.55
CA LEU A 24 -10.55 -0.14 -37.45
C LEU A 24 -10.71 -1.04 -36.21
N VAL A 25 -11.03 -2.31 -36.39
CA VAL A 25 -11.11 -3.28 -35.28
C VAL A 25 -9.72 -3.51 -34.68
N LEU A 26 -8.67 -3.65 -35.50
CA LEU A 26 -7.29 -3.79 -35.03
C LEU A 26 -6.77 -2.51 -34.34
N ALA A 27 -7.14 -1.33 -34.83
CA ALA A 27 -6.83 -0.06 -34.16
C ALA A 27 -7.59 0.09 -32.83
N GLY A 28 -8.86 -0.31 -32.76
CA GLY A 28 -9.65 -0.30 -31.52
C GLY A 28 -9.16 -1.31 -30.48
N LEU A 29 -8.71 -2.49 -30.92
CA LEU A 29 -8.10 -3.51 -30.06
C LEU A 29 -6.68 -3.12 -29.62
N GLY A 30 -5.91 -2.43 -30.49
CA GLY A 30 -4.58 -1.91 -30.18
C GLY A 30 -4.59 -0.69 -29.24
N ALA A 31 -5.63 0.14 -29.31
CA ALA A 31 -5.81 1.29 -28.40
C ALA A 31 -6.19 0.87 -26.96
N SER A 32 -6.62 -0.38 -26.75
CA SER A 32 -7.11 -0.86 -25.45
C SER A 32 -6.02 -1.43 -24.53
N ARG A 33 -4.72 -1.37 -24.90
CA ARG A 33 -3.62 -1.92 -24.06
C ARG A 33 -2.36 -1.05 -23.99
N ALA A 34 -2.54 0.25 -23.85
CA ALA A 34 -1.52 1.11 -23.25
C ALA A 34 -2.14 1.79 -22.02
N GLN A 35 -2.44 0.99 -20.98
CA GLN A 35 -2.48 1.55 -19.63
C GLN A 35 -1.04 1.95 -19.31
N GLY A 36 -0.70 3.21 -19.60
CA GLY A 36 0.53 3.80 -19.09
C GLY A 36 0.53 3.63 -17.58
N SER A 37 1.51 2.90 -17.06
CA SER A 37 1.71 2.76 -15.63
C SER A 37 2.13 4.13 -15.10
N GLU A 38 1.17 4.92 -14.62
CA GLU A 38 1.49 6.18 -13.96
C GLU A 38 2.32 5.86 -12.71
N GLU A 39 3.45 6.54 -12.58
CA GLU A 39 4.28 6.49 -11.39
C GLU A 39 3.65 7.42 -10.34
N TRP A 40 3.34 6.86 -9.18
CA TRP A 40 2.78 7.58 -8.05
C TRP A 40 3.80 7.60 -6.91
N SER A 41 3.89 8.74 -6.22
CA SER A 41 4.63 8.84 -4.98
C SER A 41 3.69 9.21 -3.85
N PHE A 42 3.91 8.61 -2.69
CA PHE A 42 3.26 8.99 -1.45
C PHE A 42 4.27 8.91 -0.32
N GLU A 43 4.01 9.64 0.75
CA GLU A 43 4.82 9.54 1.94
C GLU A 43 4.17 8.58 2.94
N ALA A 44 4.98 7.83 3.68
CA ALA A 44 4.54 6.98 4.77
C ALA A 44 5.45 7.17 5.99
N PHE A 45 4.89 7.03 7.17
CA PHE A 45 5.66 6.91 8.40
C PHE A 45 6.11 5.46 8.60
N GLN A 46 7.36 5.28 8.96
CA GLN A 46 7.94 4.00 9.34
C GLN A 46 8.69 4.13 10.67
N PRO A 47 8.70 3.07 11.50
CA PRO A 47 9.55 3.00 12.68
C PRO A 47 10.99 2.72 12.24
N ILE A 48 11.85 3.72 12.31
CA ILE A 48 13.24 3.63 11.84
C ILE A 48 14.19 3.48 13.01
N TRP A 49 15.09 2.50 12.93
CA TRP A 49 16.24 2.41 13.82
C TRP A 49 17.16 3.61 13.64
N THR A 50 17.41 4.28 14.75
CA THR A 50 18.52 5.22 14.92
C THR A 50 19.49 4.64 15.94
N ASP A 51 20.62 5.30 16.17
CA ASP A 51 21.77 4.69 16.87
C ASP A 51 21.40 4.08 18.24
N ASN A 52 20.41 4.62 18.97
CA ASN A 52 19.92 4.09 20.25
C ASN A 52 18.39 4.14 20.44
N GLU A 53 17.60 4.48 19.41
CA GLU A 53 16.15 4.63 19.58
C GLU A 53 15.38 4.35 18.28
N ILE A 54 14.07 4.17 18.42
CA ILE A 54 13.14 4.09 17.28
C ILE A 54 12.53 5.47 17.04
N SER A 55 12.75 6.00 15.85
CA SER A 55 12.18 7.28 15.42
C SER A 55 11.10 7.09 14.37
N PHE A 56 10.07 7.93 14.40
CA PHE A 56 9.07 7.99 13.35
C PHE A 56 9.60 8.80 12.17
N SER A 57 10.14 8.11 11.18
CA SER A 57 10.64 8.77 9.98
C SER A 57 9.58 8.77 8.89
N ARG A 58 9.52 9.88 8.13
CA ARG A 58 8.68 9.97 6.95
C ARG A 58 9.52 9.61 5.74
N VAL A 59 9.08 8.59 5.01
CA VAL A 59 9.75 8.09 3.81
C VAL A 59 8.86 8.31 2.59
N THR A 60 9.48 8.63 1.46
CA THR A 60 8.79 8.70 0.16
C THR A 60 8.81 7.31 -0.48
N VAL A 61 7.63 6.78 -0.79
CA VAL A 61 7.44 5.49 -1.44
C VAL A 61 6.99 5.73 -2.87
N LEU A 62 7.68 5.10 -3.81
CA LEU A 62 7.34 5.10 -5.24
C LEU A 62 6.58 3.81 -5.56
N THR A 63 5.44 3.94 -6.24
CA THR A 63 4.60 2.79 -6.62
C THR A 63 3.94 3.02 -7.98
N PHE A 64 3.36 1.95 -8.52
CA PHE A 64 2.66 1.94 -9.79
C PHE A 64 1.21 1.52 -9.57
N ASN A 65 0.28 2.32 -10.08
CA ASN A 65 -1.15 2.34 -9.70
C ASN A 65 -1.38 2.70 -8.24
N SER A 66 -2.10 3.78 -7.95
CA SER A 66 -2.46 4.08 -6.57
C SER A 66 -3.97 4.13 -6.38
N GLY A 67 -4.44 3.28 -5.46
CA GLY A 67 -5.75 3.43 -4.84
C GLY A 67 -5.70 4.54 -3.79
N GLU A 68 -6.42 4.36 -2.68
CA GLU A 68 -6.46 5.38 -1.64
C GLU A 68 -5.12 5.49 -0.88
N ALA A 69 -4.48 6.67 -0.92
CA ALA A 69 -3.13 6.89 -0.39
C ALA A 69 -2.96 6.48 1.09
N GLY A 70 -3.99 6.61 1.92
CA GLY A 70 -3.95 6.18 3.32
C GLY A 70 -3.82 4.66 3.47
N VAL A 71 -4.43 3.88 2.57
CA VAL A 71 -4.32 2.40 2.55
C VAL A 71 -2.89 2.00 2.22
N HIS A 72 -2.33 2.58 1.16
CA HIS A 72 -0.95 2.31 0.74
C HIS A 72 0.08 2.79 1.76
N ALA A 73 -0.15 3.92 2.41
CA ALA A 73 0.71 4.40 3.49
C ALA A 73 0.70 3.44 4.69
N VAL A 74 -0.45 2.89 5.06
CA VAL A 74 -0.53 1.87 6.13
C VAL A 74 0.25 0.62 5.75
N LEU A 75 0.07 0.11 4.52
CA LEU A 75 0.82 -1.05 4.03
C LEU A 75 2.34 -0.81 4.06
N ALA A 76 2.76 0.40 3.66
CA ALA A 76 4.16 0.79 3.63
C ALA A 76 4.80 0.90 5.02
N THR A 77 4.03 0.89 6.11
CA THR A 77 4.56 0.97 7.49
C THR A 77 5.59 -0.14 7.76
N CYS A 78 5.35 -1.34 7.24
CA CYS A 78 6.20 -2.52 7.45
C CYS A 78 7.03 -2.89 6.21
N ASP A 79 7.08 -2.04 5.18
CA ASP A 79 7.84 -2.30 3.96
C ASP A 79 9.34 -2.09 4.15
N SER A 80 10.14 -2.70 3.29
CA SER A 80 11.59 -2.57 3.39
C SER A 80 12.01 -1.13 3.10
N ASN A 81 12.91 -0.59 3.91
CA ASN A 81 13.54 0.70 3.65
C ASN A 81 15.06 0.54 3.64
N ARG A 82 15.61 0.28 2.45
CA ARG A 82 17.06 0.16 2.25
C ARG A 82 17.64 1.52 1.90
N VAL A 83 18.45 2.07 2.80
CA VAL A 83 19.15 3.34 2.63
C VAL A 83 20.61 3.07 2.30
N MET A 84 21.15 3.76 1.29
CA MET A 84 22.57 3.68 0.98
C MET A 84 23.39 4.44 2.02
N THR A 85 24.39 3.80 2.60
CA THR A 85 25.31 4.41 3.57
C THR A 85 26.76 4.19 3.12
N ASP A 86 27.71 4.81 3.81
CA ASP A 86 29.14 4.59 3.58
C ASP A 86 29.58 3.13 3.77
N TYR A 87 28.79 2.35 4.52
CA TYR A 87 29.01 0.92 4.75
C TYR A 87 28.19 0.02 3.81
N GLY A 88 27.54 0.61 2.80
CA GLY A 88 26.64 -0.06 1.86
C GLY A 88 25.15 0.08 2.22
N PRO A 89 24.26 -0.64 1.52
CA PRO A 89 22.82 -0.58 1.75
C PRO A 89 22.44 -1.16 3.12
N GLN A 90 21.75 -0.37 3.94
CA GLN A 90 21.26 -0.79 5.25
C GLN A 90 19.72 -0.81 5.28
N GLN A 91 19.13 -1.87 5.84
CA GLN A 91 17.70 -1.87 6.19
C GLN A 91 17.54 -1.03 7.46
N ARG A 92 16.66 -0.02 7.41
CA ARG A 92 16.44 0.89 8.53
C ARG A 92 15.06 0.77 9.17
N ASN A 93 14.09 0.11 8.51
CA ASN A 93 12.77 -0.11 9.08
C ASN A 93 12.77 -1.27 10.08
N ALA A 94 12.60 -0.93 11.36
CA ALA A 94 12.59 -1.87 12.48
C ALA A 94 11.47 -2.90 12.35
N ALA A 95 10.28 -2.47 11.94
CA ALA A 95 9.14 -3.38 11.75
C ALA A 95 9.43 -4.44 10.69
N PHE A 96 10.05 -4.05 9.57
CA PHE A 96 10.44 -4.99 8.53
C PHE A 96 11.48 -5.99 9.04
N GLU A 97 12.50 -5.50 9.75
CA GLU A 97 13.62 -6.28 10.24
C GLU A 97 13.17 -7.41 11.16
N VAL A 98 12.26 -7.10 12.10
CA VAL A 98 11.70 -8.09 13.03
C VAL A 98 10.57 -8.93 12.44
N GLY A 99 10.28 -8.74 11.14
CA GLY A 99 9.33 -9.55 10.41
C GLY A 99 7.86 -9.20 10.67
N LEU A 100 7.54 -7.99 11.11
CA LEU A 100 6.15 -7.51 11.16
C LEU A 100 5.63 -7.24 9.74
N ARG A 101 4.32 -7.48 9.55
CA ARG A 101 3.60 -7.21 8.30
C ARG A 101 2.21 -6.66 8.58
N THR A 102 1.82 -5.66 7.82
CA THR A 102 0.48 -5.12 7.79
C THR A 102 -0.31 -5.70 6.63
N GLU A 103 -1.50 -6.20 6.93
CA GLU A 103 -2.51 -6.54 5.94
C GLU A 103 -3.66 -5.57 6.10
N VAL A 104 -4.16 -5.05 4.98
CA VAL A 104 -5.28 -4.11 4.99
C VAL A 104 -6.43 -4.72 4.21
N THR A 105 -7.60 -4.76 4.84
CA THR A 105 -8.82 -5.25 4.21
C THR A 105 -9.80 -4.10 4.07
N PHE A 106 -10.04 -3.66 2.85
CA PHE A 106 -11.04 -2.65 2.52
C PHE A 106 -12.20 -3.34 1.80
N ASN A 107 -13.43 -3.28 2.36
CA ASN A 107 -14.62 -3.96 1.81
C ASN A 107 -14.44 -5.48 1.54
N SER A 108 -14.22 -6.29 2.58
CA SER A 108 -14.29 -7.76 2.45
C SER A 108 -15.73 -8.26 2.55
N SER A 109 -16.09 -9.21 1.68
CA SER A 109 -17.38 -9.92 1.72
C SER A 109 -17.50 -10.92 2.88
N ARG A 110 -16.41 -11.19 3.60
CA ARG A 110 -16.34 -12.20 4.68
C ARG A 110 -16.48 -11.60 6.08
N GLU A 111 -16.40 -10.28 6.21
CA GLU A 111 -16.53 -9.59 7.50
C GLU A 111 -17.71 -8.61 7.43
N PRO A 112 -18.42 -8.35 8.55
CA PRO A 112 -19.51 -7.38 8.54
C PRO A 112 -19.01 -6.05 7.98
N PRO A 113 -19.76 -5.39 7.07
CA PRO A 113 -19.36 -4.09 6.57
C PRO A 113 -19.21 -3.15 7.77
N LEU A 114 -18.01 -2.61 7.96
CA LEU A 114 -17.87 -1.45 8.84
C LEU A 114 -18.45 -0.25 8.10
N PHE A 115 -18.76 0.80 8.85
CA PHE A 115 -19.03 2.10 8.27
C PHE A 115 -17.93 2.41 7.23
N GLY A 116 -18.30 2.89 6.04
CA GLY A 116 -17.42 3.00 4.87
C GLY A 116 -16.19 3.90 5.05
N ASP A 117 -16.03 4.46 6.25
CA ASP A 117 -14.93 5.29 6.72
C ASP A 117 -13.97 4.56 7.67
N THR A 118 -14.14 3.24 7.87
CA THR A 118 -13.29 2.45 8.77
C THR A 118 -12.33 1.54 8.00
N LEU A 119 -11.04 1.67 8.29
CA LEU A 119 -9.99 0.82 7.75
C LEU A 119 -9.74 -0.39 8.66
N ARG A 120 -9.80 -1.61 8.11
CA ARG A 120 -9.41 -2.83 8.85
C ARG A 120 -7.94 -3.14 8.58
N VAL A 121 -7.17 -3.23 9.65
CA VAL A 121 -5.73 -3.50 9.59
C VAL A 121 -5.43 -4.70 10.48
N VAL A 122 -4.68 -5.66 9.95
CA VAL A 122 -4.12 -6.76 10.73
C VAL A 122 -2.61 -6.62 10.73
N LEU A 123 -2.01 -6.54 11.91
CA LEU A 123 -0.57 -6.57 12.11
C LEU A 123 -0.16 -7.96 12.56
N ARG A 124 0.65 -8.65 11.75
CA ARG A 124 1.09 -10.04 11.99
C ARG A 124 2.61 -10.11 12.11
N ALA A 125 3.10 -11.04 12.90
CA ALA A 125 4.50 -11.45 12.83
C ALA A 125 4.67 -12.58 11.79
N THR A 126 5.61 -12.42 10.86
CA THR A 126 5.97 -13.46 9.88
C THR A 126 7.17 -14.29 10.30
N ARG A 127 7.85 -13.88 11.36
CA ARG A 127 8.97 -14.58 11.98
C ARG A 127 8.82 -14.46 13.49
N PRO A 128 9.22 -15.47 14.26
CA PRO A 128 9.36 -15.32 15.71
C PRO A 128 10.40 -14.23 15.98
N ALA A 129 10.17 -13.44 17.04
CA ALA A 129 11.17 -12.52 17.58
C ALA A 129 12.39 -13.36 18.02
N ARG A 130 13.37 -13.50 17.13
CA ARG A 130 14.64 -14.13 17.43
C ARG A 130 15.65 -13.00 17.54
N ASP A 131 16.52 -13.10 18.53
CA ASP A 131 17.66 -12.21 18.74
C ASP A 131 17.32 -10.80 19.28
N LEU A 132 16.07 -10.54 19.68
CA LEU A 132 15.67 -9.35 20.43
C LEU A 132 15.14 -9.78 21.80
N ASP A 133 15.42 -8.97 22.82
CA ASP A 133 14.71 -9.11 24.08
C ASP A 133 13.24 -8.66 23.94
N ASP A 134 12.40 -9.11 24.88
CA ASP A 134 10.97 -8.83 24.86
C ASP A 134 10.67 -7.32 24.93
N HIS A 135 11.55 -6.54 25.58
CA HIS A 135 11.36 -5.10 25.75
C HIS A 135 11.56 -4.38 24.42
N SER A 136 12.67 -4.62 23.72
CA SER A 136 12.93 -4.07 22.39
C SER A 136 11.82 -4.44 21.40
N TYR A 137 11.35 -5.69 21.43
CA TYR A 137 10.27 -6.11 20.53
C TYR A 137 8.95 -5.37 20.82
N SER A 138 8.58 -5.20 22.10
CA SER A 138 7.38 -4.45 22.49
C SER A 138 7.45 -2.98 22.04
N THR A 139 8.62 -2.34 22.15
CA THR A 139 8.85 -0.97 21.69
C THR A 139 8.69 -0.85 20.17
N ILE A 140 9.26 -1.81 19.41
CA ILE A 140 9.08 -1.85 17.95
C ILE A 140 7.61 -2.02 17.59
N LEU A 141 6.89 -2.91 18.30
CA LEU A 141 5.48 -3.16 18.07
C LEU A 141 4.64 -1.90 18.34
N GLU A 142 4.85 -1.23 19.47
CA GLU A 142 4.16 0.01 19.81
C GLU A 142 4.43 1.11 18.78
N ALA A 143 5.69 1.31 18.42
CA ALA A 143 6.09 2.25 17.39
C ALA A 143 5.43 1.95 16.03
N THR A 144 5.36 0.67 15.65
CA THR A 144 4.70 0.21 14.42
C THR A 144 3.21 0.53 14.44
N VAL A 145 2.52 0.26 15.56
CA VAL A 145 1.10 0.59 15.73
C VAL A 145 0.86 2.09 15.61
N GLN A 146 1.71 2.92 16.22
CA GLN A 146 1.60 4.37 16.08
C GLN A 146 1.78 4.82 14.61
N CYS A 147 2.76 4.28 13.88
CA CYS A 147 2.94 4.58 12.47
C CYS A 147 1.71 4.18 11.62
N ILE A 148 1.09 3.01 11.88
CA ILE A 148 -0.16 2.60 11.22
C ILE A 148 -1.25 3.65 11.41
N LEU A 149 -1.45 4.11 12.65
CA LEU A 149 -2.49 5.08 12.98
C LEU A 149 -2.21 6.47 12.36
N LEU A 150 -0.95 6.90 12.37
CA LEU A 150 -0.50 8.13 11.72
C LEU A 150 -0.72 8.07 10.21
N ASN A 151 -0.36 6.96 9.56
CA ASN A 151 -0.53 6.76 8.13
C ASN A 151 -2.00 6.73 7.71
N ALA A 152 -2.85 6.02 8.46
CA ALA A 152 -4.28 5.99 8.21
C ALA A 152 -4.92 7.39 8.33
N ALA A 153 -4.49 8.18 9.32
CA ALA A 153 -5.00 9.52 9.56
C ALA A 153 -4.69 10.55 8.46
N ARG A 154 -3.75 10.22 7.55
CA ARG A 154 -3.47 11.04 6.37
C ARG A 154 -4.59 11.03 5.35
N SER A 155 -5.40 9.97 5.29
CA SER A 155 -6.58 9.97 4.43
C SER A 155 -7.74 10.68 5.13
N PRO A 156 -8.36 11.69 4.52
CA PRO A 156 -9.54 12.33 5.08
C PRO A 156 -10.75 11.39 5.13
N ALA A 157 -10.79 10.36 4.26
CA ALA A 157 -11.86 9.39 4.14
C ALA A 157 -11.80 8.29 5.22
N ILE A 158 -10.63 8.02 5.80
CA ILE A 158 -10.49 7.09 6.92
C ILE A 158 -10.73 7.84 8.24
N LYS A 159 -11.83 7.53 8.92
CA LYS A 159 -12.21 8.09 10.24
C LYS A 159 -11.84 7.16 11.38
N PHE A 160 -11.87 5.85 11.14
CA PHE A 160 -11.55 4.85 12.14
C PHE A 160 -10.57 3.82 11.60
N VAL A 161 -9.75 3.26 12.49
CA VAL A 161 -8.91 2.09 12.23
C VAL A 161 -9.32 1.00 13.18
N ALA A 162 -9.80 -0.12 12.64
CA ALA A 162 -10.00 -1.36 13.37
C ALA A 162 -8.72 -2.20 13.23
N LEU A 163 -7.84 -2.10 14.21
CA LEU A 163 -6.53 -2.76 14.23
C LEU A 163 -6.60 -4.06 15.04
N ARG A 164 -6.17 -5.15 14.43
CA ARG A 164 -5.98 -6.44 15.10
C ARG A 164 -4.50 -6.79 15.10
N VAL A 165 -3.94 -7.08 16.28
CA VAL A 165 -2.54 -7.50 16.42
C VAL A 165 -2.50 -9.01 16.65
N GLU A 166 -1.85 -9.72 15.74
CA GLU A 166 -1.69 -11.18 15.72
C GLU A 166 -0.20 -11.54 15.76
N VAL A 167 0.43 -11.22 16.88
CA VAL A 167 1.83 -11.58 17.17
C VAL A 167 1.89 -12.65 18.26
N ASP A 168 1.38 -12.31 19.45
CA ASP A 168 1.21 -13.22 20.58
C ASP A 168 -0.04 -12.80 21.38
N ALA A 169 -0.29 -13.46 22.52
CA ALA A 169 -1.46 -13.18 23.35
C ALA A 169 -1.37 -11.84 24.10
N ALA A 170 -0.19 -11.44 24.56
CA ALA A 170 0.03 -10.18 25.29
C ALA A 170 -0.11 -8.97 24.35
N SER A 171 0.47 -9.09 23.15
CA SER A 171 0.44 -8.09 22.08
C SER A 171 -0.98 -7.70 21.59
N ARG A 172 -2.02 -8.44 21.99
CA ARG A 172 -3.42 -8.10 21.65
C ARG A 172 -3.88 -6.79 22.28
N GLU A 173 -3.26 -6.34 23.36
CA GLU A 173 -3.60 -5.08 24.03
C GLU A 173 -3.37 -3.85 23.14
N TYR A 174 -2.44 -3.93 22.18
CA TYR A 174 -2.19 -2.89 21.19
C TYR A 174 -3.26 -2.83 20.09
N GLY A 175 -4.15 -3.82 20.02
CA GLY A 175 -5.28 -3.85 19.09
C GLY A 175 -6.50 -3.09 19.60
N GLY A 176 -7.40 -2.71 18.70
CA GLY A 176 -8.61 -1.98 19.06
C GLY A 176 -9.21 -1.18 17.91
N ILE A 177 -10.18 -0.32 18.25
CA ILE A 177 -10.78 0.64 17.32
C ILE A 177 -10.29 2.04 17.69
N PHE A 178 -9.64 2.71 16.75
CA PHE A 178 -8.99 4.00 16.96
C PHE A 178 -9.59 5.06 16.04
N ALA A 179 -9.94 6.22 16.61
CA ALA A 179 -10.37 7.38 15.81
C ALA A 179 -9.15 8.11 15.23
N THR A 180 -9.09 8.27 13.90
CA THR A 180 -7.95 8.89 13.21
C THR A 180 -7.78 10.38 13.53
N ALA A 181 -8.86 11.06 13.94
CA ALA A 181 -8.85 12.48 14.30
C ALA A 181 -7.76 12.83 15.32
N ARG A 182 -7.42 11.91 16.24
CA ARG A 182 -6.39 12.11 17.28
C ARG A 182 -4.96 12.17 16.72
N PHE A 183 -4.74 11.68 15.50
CA PHE A 183 -3.44 11.50 14.87
C PHE A 183 -3.21 12.46 13.67
N ARG A 184 -4.25 13.21 13.27
CA ARG A 184 -4.17 14.15 12.12
C ARG A 184 -3.16 15.27 12.32
N ASN A 185 -2.89 15.65 13.56
CA ASN A 185 -1.91 16.71 13.88
C ASN A 185 -0.46 16.22 13.81
N GLY A 186 -0.22 15.01 13.31
CA GLY A 186 1.11 14.41 13.21
C GLY A 186 1.53 13.68 14.49
N PRO A 187 2.76 13.14 14.52
CA PRO A 187 3.27 12.45 15.68
C PRO A 187 3.29 13.42 16.86
N LYS A 188 2.65 13.04 17.97
CA LYS A 188 3.01 13.63 19.26
C LYS A 188 4.43 13.16 19.53
N LYS A 189 5.36 14.08 19.79
CA LYS A 189 6.74 13.71 20.16
C LYS A 189 6.66 12.70 21.31
N HIS A 190 6.95 11.43 21.01
CA HIS A 190 7.07 10.35 21.98
C HIS A 190 8.49 9.83 21.81
N GLU A 191 9.35 10.21 22.74
CA GLU A 191 10.68 9.61 22.85
C GLU A 191 10.48 8.27 23.56
N PHE A 192 10.80 7.17 22.87
CA PHE A 192 10.90 5.86 23.51
C PHE A 192 12.26 5.80 24.18
N HIS A 193 12.33 6.20 25.43
CA HIS A 193 13.55 6.04 26.21
C HIS A 193 13.71 4.56 26.58
N GLU A 194 14.74 3.92 26.04
CA GLU A 194 15.33 2.75 26.70
C GLU A 194 15.71 3.17 28.14
N ARG A 195 15.28 2.39 29.13
CA ARG A 195 15.71 2.57 30.52
C ARG A 195 16.87 1.66 30.83
#